data_AF-A0A4V1V3P1-F1
#
_entry.id   AF-A0A4V1V3P1-F1
#
_cell.length_a   1.000
_cell.length_b   1.000
_cell.length_c   1.000
_cell.angle_alpha   90.00
_cell.angle_beta   90.00
_cell.angle_gamma   90.00
#
_symmetry.space_group_name_H-M   'P 1'
#
loop_
_entity.id
_entity.type
_entity.pdbx_description
1 polymer ?
#
loop_
_entity_poly.entity_id
_entity_poly.type
_entity_poly.pdbx_seq_one_letter_code
_entity_poly.pdbx_strand_id
1 'polypeptide(L)'
;MHRKSAALNKLGGLGLEKSLAFGLLAAVVFFVISAAVAVYTTQTLRTSNESVVKTHQVIVSIDLLLSDVQDAETGQRGYLLTGNEQYLQPYQRAVAQIQSRLARVESLLTTDTAQSYRLEDLRNSVSSKLDELDETIRAYRTAGPAAALALVNTDRGKVDMDAIRTLVSQIRNAETDVRSQRLAEMNKAYVVAFVTTILSGLLGIVLTLVIGGLMRRATLARKNEQWQQEAQVGLGSVV
;
A
#
# COMPACT_ATOMS: atom_id res chain seq x y z
N MET A 1 -42.22 42.32 -58.46
CA MET A 1 -41.41 41.11 -58.76
C MET A 1 -40.27 41.05 -57.75
N HIS A 2 -40.49 40.68 -56.48
CA HIS A 2 -40.75 39.36 -55.90
C HIS A 2 -39.66 38.29 -56.12
N ARG A 3 -38.98 37.99 -55.00
CA ARG A 3 -38.37 36.72 -54.57
C ARG A 3 -37.10 36.25 -55.28
N LYS A 4 -35.94 36.47 -54.62
CA LYS A 4 -34.90 35.41 -54.41
C LYS A 4 -33.74 35.78 -53.46
N SER A 5 -33.96 36.60 -52.43
CA SER A 5 -32.91 36.94 -51.43
C SER A 5 -33.00 36.13 -50.11
N ALA A 6 -33.57 34.92 -50.12
CA ALA A 6 -33.88 34.19 -48.88
C ALA A 6 -33.37 32.73 -48.86
N ALA A 7 -32.14 32.48 -49.31
CA ALA A 7 -31.55 31.13 -49.28
C ALA A 7 -30.10 31.08 -48.79
N LEU A 8 -29.63 32.08 -48.03
CA LEU A 8 -28.22 32.15 -47.58
C LEU A 8 -28.00 32.06 -46.07
N ASN A 9 -28.98 31.62 -45.27
CA ASN A 9 -28.72 31.59 -43.81
C ASN A 9 -29.39 30.45 -43.02
N LYS A 10 -29.58 29.27 -43.63
CA LYS A 10 -30.24 28.14 -42.95
C LYS A 10 -29.38 26.91 -42.65
N LEU A 11 -28.07 26.98 -42.84
CA LEU A 11 -27.15 25.86 -42.55
C LEU A 11 -26.06 26.15 -41.49
N GLY A 12 -26.03 27.35 -40.90
CA GLY A 12 -24.93 27.75 -40.01
C GLY A 12 -25.15 27.67 -38.49
N GLY A 13 -26.38 27.62 -37.96
CA GLY A 13 -26.60 28.31 -36.68
C GLY A 13 -26.87 27.54 -35.38
N LEU A 14 -27.47 26.35 -35.36
CA LEU A 14 -28.20 25.95 -34.12
C LEU A 14 -28.05 24.51 -33.60
N GLY A 15 -27.25 23.65 -34.24
CA GLY A 15 -27.05 22.26 -33.79
C GLY A 15 -25.58 21.89 -33.55
N LEU A 16 -24.72 22.13 -34.55
CA LEU A 16 -23.33 21.70 -34.56
C LEU A 16 -22.46 22.38 -33.49
N GLU A 17 -22.57 23.69 -33.30
CA GLU A 17 -21.81 24.41 -32.25
C GLU A 17 -22.21 23.99 -30.84
N LYS A 18 -23.52 23.83 -30.59
CA LYS A 18 -24.03 23.36 -29.29
C LYS A 18 -23.67 21.90 -29.01
N SER A 19 -23.73 21.03 -30.02
CA SER A 19 -23.31 19.63 -29.87
C SER A 19 -21.80 19.50 -29.65
N LEU A 20 -21.00 20.35 -30.28
CA LEU A 20 -19.54 20.37 -30.12
C LEU A 20 -19.17 20.91 -28.73
N ALA A 21 -19.82 21.99 -28.29
CA ALA A 21 -19.63 22.55 -26.95
C ALA A 21 -20.04 21.54 -25.86
N PHE A 22 -21.14 20.79 -26.06
CA PHE A 22 -21.56 19.74 -25.13
C PHE A 22 -20.57 18.57 -25.09
N GLY A 23 -20.06 18.12 -26.24
CA GLY A 23 -19.04 17.07 -26.30
C GLY A 23 -17.72 17.48 -25.66
N LEU A 24 -17.30 18.74 -25.84
CA LEU A 24 -16.11 19.30 -25.21
C LEU A 24 -16.29 19.47 -23.70
N LEU A 25 -17.46 19.93 -23.24
CA LEU A 25 -17.78 19.99 -21.82
C LEU A 25 -17.77 18.59 -21.19
N ALA A 26 -18.40 17.61 -21.84
CA ALA A 26 -18.41 16.21 -21.38
C ALA A 26 -16.99 15.63 -21.31
N ALA A 27 -16.13 15.95 -22.29
CA ALA A 27 -14.73 15.56 -22.27
C ALA A 27 -13.95 16.20 -21.11
N VAL A 28 -14.14 17.51 -20.88
CA VAL A 28 -13.50 18.22 -19.75
C VAL A 28 -13.96 17.61 -18.43
N VAL A 29 -15.26 17.40 -18.23
CA VAL A 29 -15.80 16.76 -17.02
C VAL A 29 -15.22 15.36 -16.84
N PHE A 30 -15.16 14.57 -17.92
CA PHE A 30 -14.54 13.25 -17.88
C PHE A 30 -13.06 13.30 -17.48
N PHE A 31 -12.26 14.22 -18.05
CA PHE A 31 -10.85 14.37 -17.68
C PHE A 31 -10.67 14.83 -16.24
N VAL A 32 -11.53 15.71 -15.73
CA VAL A 32 -11.53 16.13 -14.32
C VAL A 32 -11.83 14.94 -13.40
N ILE A 33 -12.84 14.13 -13.73
CA ILE A 33 -13.15 12.91 -12.97
C ILE A 33 -11.98 11.92 -13.03
N SER A 34 -11.41 11.67 -14.21
CA SER A 34 -10.25 10.78 -14.37
C SER A 34 -9.04 11.27 -13.57
N ALA A 35 -8.77 12.57 -13.57
CA ALA A 35 -7.69 13.16 -12.76
C ALA A 35 -7.96 12.99 -11.26
N ALA A 36 -9.19 13.22 -10.80
CA ALA A 36 -9.56 13.01 -9.41
C ALA A 36 -9.41 11.53 -8.98
N VAL A 37 -9.84 10.60 -9.83
CA VAL A 37 -9.67 9.14 -9.60
C VAL A 37 -8.19 8.76 -9.58
N ALA A 38 -7.37 9.31 -10.48
CA ALA A 38 -5.94 9.07 -10.50
C ALA A 38 -5.25 9.56 -9.21
N VAL A 39 -5.62 10.75 -8.71
CA VAL A 39 -5.09 11.28 -7.45
C VAL A 39 -5.51 10.40 -6.27
N TYR A 40 -6.79 10.05 -6.18
CA TYR A 40 -7.31 9.18 -5.12
C TYR A 40 -6.61 7.82 -5.10
N THR A 41 -6.53 7.13 -6.25
CA THR A 41 -5.87 5.82 -6.36
C THR A 41 -4.37 5.90 -6.03
N THR A 42 -3.67 6.96 -6.47
CA THR A 42 -2.25 7.16 -6.13
C THR A 42 -2.04 7.32 -4.63
N GLN A 43 -2.90 8.08 -3.96
CA GLN A 43 -2.84 8.23 -2.50
C GLN A 43 -3.11 6.91 -1.78
N THR A 44 -4.15 6.17 -2.18
CA THR A 44 -4.46 4.84 -1.62
C THR A 44 -3.30 3.86 -1.81
N LEU A 45 -2.66 3.84 -2.99
CA LEU A 45 -1.51 2.96 -3.24
C LEU A 45 -0.33 3.30 -2.32
N ARG A 46 -0.05 4.60 -2.10
CA ARG A 46 1.03 5.04 -1.24
C ARG A 46 0.80 4.67 0.22
N THR A 47 -0.36 5.03 0.78
CA THR A 47 -0.66 4.77 2.20
C THR A 47 -0.78 3.27 2.48
N SER A 48 -1.36 2.49 1.57
CA SER A 48 -1.41 1.04 1.70
C SER A 48 -0.02 0.40 1.60
N ASN A 49 0.88 0.90 0.75
CA ASN A 49 2.25 0.41 0.68
C ASN A 49 3.02 0.69 1.98
N GLU A 50 2.95 1.92 2.51
CA GLU A 50 3.55 2.28 3.79
C GLU A 50 3.02 1.39 4.93
N SER A 51 1.71 1.12 4.94
CA SER A 51 1.09 0.19 5.88
C SER A 51 1.59 -1.24 5.73
N VAL A 52 1.74 -1.76 4.51
CA VAL A 52 2.25 -3.13 4.25
C VAL A 52 3.72 -3.27 4.67
N VAL A 53 4.55 -2.25 4.45
CA VAL A 53 5.93 -2.22 4.92
C VAL A 53 5.96 -2.24 6.45
N LYS A 54 5.12 -1.43 7.08
CA LYS A 54 5.00 -1.36 8.54
C LYS A 54 4.59 -2.70 9.15
N THR A 55 3.54 -3.34 8.64
CA THR A 55 3.11 -4.65 9.14
C THR A 55 4.20 -5.72 8.98
N HIS A 56 4.92 -5.70 7.85
CA HIS A 56 6.05 -6.59 7.63
C HIS A 56 7.19 -6.35 8.64
N GLN A 57 7.52 -5.08 8.93
CA GLN A 57 8.54 -4.75 9.92
C GLN A 57 8.16 -5.21 11.33
N VAL A 58 6.88 -5.10 11.71
CA VAL A 58 6.38 -5.64 12.99
C VAL A 58 6.55 -7.15 13.04
N ILE A 59 6.10 -7.87 12.01
CA ILE A 59 6.21 -9.34 11.92
C ILE A 59 7.67 -9.80 12.02
N VAL A 60 8.58 -9.16 11.27
CA VAL A 60 10.01 -9.52 11.34
C VAL A 60 10.58 -9.23 12.74
N SER A 61 10.22 -8.09 13.34
CA SER A 61 10.75 -7.71 14.66
C SER A 61 10.25 -8.63 15.77
N ILE A 62 8.99 -9.06 15.72
CA ILE A 62 8.40 -9.97 16.71
C ILE A 62 8.92 -11.41 16.56
N ASP A 63 9.18 -11.84 15.33
CA ASP A 63 9.75 -13.16 15.04
C ASP A 63 11.20 -13.26 15.50
N LEU A 64 11.97 -12.18 15.28
CA LEU A 64 13.34 -12.11 15.78
C LEU A 64 13.39 -12.01 17.31
N LEU A 65 12.43 -11.34 17.96
CA LEU A 65 12.31 -11.35 19.42
C LEU A 65 12.08 -12.78 19.94
N LEU A 66 11.17 -13.53 19.33
CA LEU A 66 10.93 -14.92 19.69
C LEU A 66 12.20 -15.77 19.53
N SER A 67 12.94 -15.58 18.43
CA SER A 67 14.21 -16.25 18.17
C SER A 67 15.25 -15.96 19.25
N ASP A 68 15.41 -14.70 19.66
CA ASP A 68 16.36 -14.34 20.72
C ASP A 68 15.99 -15.03 22.05
N VAL A 69 14.70 -15.05 22.42
CA VAL A 69 14.26 -15.71 23.65
C VAL A 69 14.53 -17.23 23.58
N GLN A 70 14.33 -17.85 22.41
CA GLN A 70 14.67 -19.25 22.18
C GLN A 70 16.19 -19.51 22.26
N ASP A 71 17.01 -18.61 21.72
CA ASP A 71 18.47 -18.70 21.81
C ASP A 71 18.94 -18.56 23.27
N ALA A 72 18.29 -17.69 24.05
CA ALA A 72 18.55 -17.55 25.48
C ALA A 72 18.24 -18.83 26.26
N GLU A 73 17.05 -19.41 26.03
CA GLU A 73 16.66 -20.67 26.64
C GLU A 73 17.57 -21.84 26.20
N THR A 74 17.94 -21.88 24.93
CA THR A 74 18.81 -22.93 24.38
C THR A 74 20.22 -22.85 24.96
N GLY A 75 20.79 -21.65 25.04
CA GLY A 75 22.11 -21.43 25.65
C GLY A 75 22.13 -21.79 27.13
N GLN A 76 21.08 -21.40 27.87
CA GLN A 76 20.92 -21.77 29.27
C GLN A 76 20.85 -23.29 29.45
N ARG A 77 20.03 -24.00 28.66
CA ARG A 77 19.92 -25.47 28.75
C ARG A 77 21.23 -26.17 28.41
N GLY A 78 21.96 -25.68 27.42
CA GLY A 78 23.30 -26.19 27.08
C GLY A 78 24.29 -26.04 28.24
N TYR A 79 24.24 -24.90 28.94
CA TYR A 79 25.05 -24.68 30.14
C TYR A 79 24.64 -25.60 31.29
N LEU A 80 23.34 -25.75 31.57
CA LEU A 80 22.86 -26.64 32.63
C LEU A 80 23.25 -28.11 32.39
N LEU A 81 23.23 -28.54 31.13
CA LEU A 81 23.56 -29.91 30.76
C LEU A 81 25.06 -30.22 30.86
N THR A 82 25.91 -29.24 30.54
CA THR A 82 27.35 -29.48 30.34
C THR A 82 28.25 -28.82 31.37
N GLY A 83 27.77 -27.79 32.07
CA GLY A 83 28.56 -26.90 32.91
C GLY A 83 29.54 -25.99 32.15
N ASN A 84 29.58 -26.05 30.81
CA ASN A 84 30.52 -25.26 30.00
C ASN A 84 29.95 -23.87 29.70
N GLU A 85 30.64 -22.82 30.17
CA GLU A 85 30.23 -21.42 29.99
C GLU A 85 30.12 -20.97 28.52
N GLN A 86 30.78 -21.67 27.58
CA GLN A 86 30.65 -21.36 26.15
C GLN A 86 29.20 -21.47 25.65
N TYR A 87 28.38 -22.33 26.27
CA TYR A 87 26.95 -22.41 25.94
C TYR A 87 26.15 -21.17 26.38
N LEU A 88 26.71 -20.28 27.22
CA LEU A 88 26.04 -19.03 27.60
C LEU A 88 26.22 -17.90 26.57
N GLN A 89 27.03 -18.09 25.52
CA GLN A 89 27.21 -17.07 24.48
C GLN A 89 25.90 -16.70 23.75
N PRO A 90 25.03 -17.64 23.33
CA PRO A 90 23.70 -17.31 22.78
C PRO A 90 22.84 -16.54 23.78
N TYR A 91 22.83 -16.93 25.07
CA TYR A 91 22.09 -16.25 26.12
C TYR A 91 22.51 -14.79 26.28
N GLN A 92 23.82 -14.52 26.40
CA GLN A 92 24.33 -13.16 26.57
C GLN A 92 23.99 -12.27 25.37
N ARG A 93 24.11 -12.80 24.14
CA ARG A 93 23.76 -12.06 22.92
C ARG A 93 22.27 -11.76 22.84
N ALA A 94 21.42 -12.74 23.14
CA ALA A 94 19.97 -12.59 23.12
C ALA A 94 19.49 -11.53 24.13
N VAL A 95 19.96 -11.60 25.38
CA VAL A 95 19.59 -10.63 26.43
C VAL A 95 19.94 -9.19 26.01
N ALA A 96 21.08 -8.98 25.36
CA ALA A 96 21.49 -7.68 24.86
C ALA A 96 20.59 -7.14 23.73
N GLN A 97 19.96 -8.02 22.95
CA GLN A 97 19.14 -7.66 21.78
C GLN A 97 17.66 -7.46 22.12
N ILE A 98 17.12 -8.27 23.04
CA ILE A 98 15.69 -8.31 23.37
C ILE A 98 15.09 -6.93 23.67
N GLN A 99 15.76 -6.11 24.47
CA GLN A 99 15.24 -4.78 24.83
C GLN A 99 15.12 -3.85 23.61
N SER A 100 16.12 -3.88 22.73
CA SER A 100 16.09 -3.10 21.48
C SER A 100 14.99 -3.58 20.53
N ARG A 101 14.70 -4.89 20.49
CA ARG A 101 13.62 -5.44 19.67
C ARG A 101 12.24 -5.06 20.21
N LEU A 102 12.04 -5.14 21.52
CA LEU A 102 10.81 -4.69 22.17
C LEU A 102 10.55 -3.20 21.89
N ALA A 103 11.55 -2.35 22.05
CA ALA A 103 11.45 -0.92 21.73
C ALA A 103 11.15 -0.68 20.23
N ARG A 104 11.74 -1.48 19.33
CA ARG A 104 11.45 -1.39 17.90
C ARG A 104 10.00 -1.74 17.61
N VAL A 105 9.47 -2.82 18.17
CA VAL A 105 8.07 -3.22 18.00
C VAL A 105 7.13 -2.15 18.56
N GLU A 106 7.43 -1.59 19.73
CA GLU A 106 6.66 -0.50 20.34
C GLU A 106 6.60 0.74 19.44
N SER A 107 7.74 1.16 18.87
CA SER A 107 7.79 2.30 17.95
C SER A 107 6.96 2.09 16.68
N LEU A 108 6.74 0.83 16.29
CA LEU A 108 5.91 0.49 15.14
C LEU A 108 4.43 0.39 15.52
N LEU A 109 4.06 0.12 16.77
CA LEU A 109 2.66 -0.11 17.18
C LEU A 109 1.95 1.10 17.80
N THR A 110 2.59 2.28 17.85
CA THR A 110 2.14 3.47 18.61
C THR A 110 0.70 3.95 18.39
N THR A 111 0.05 3.57 17.29
CA THR A 111 -1.32 3.98 16.94
C THR A 111 -2.39 2.92 17.22
N ASP A 112 -2.00 1.72 17.62
CA ASP A 112 -2.92 0.59 17.85
C ASP A 112 -2.94 0.23 19.35
N THR A 113 -4.01 0.66 20.03
CA THR A 113 -4.18 0.44 21.47
C THR A 113 -4.28 -1.05 21.81
N ALA A 114 -4.91 -1.87 20.97
CA ALA A 114 -5.06 -3.30 21.22
C ALA A 114 -3.73 -4.04 21.09
N GLN A 115 -2.92 -3.69 20.08
CA GLN A 115 -1.58 -4.24 19.92
C GLN A 115 -0.62 -3.75 21.01
N SER A 116 -0.82 -2.53 21.53
CA SER A 116 -0.03 -1.99 22.64
C SER A 116 -0.21 -2.81 23.93
N TYR A 117 -1.45 -3.21 24.26
CA TYR A 117 -1.70 -4.11 25.40
C TYR A 117 -1.04 -5.47 25.22
N ARG A 118 -1.15 -6.09 24.03
CA ARG A 118 -0.48 -7.36 23.75
C ARG A 118 1.04 -7.28 23.86
N LEU A 119 1.61 -6.14 23.45
CA LEU A 119 3.04 -5.90 23.55
C LEU A 119 3.49 -5.75 25.02
N GLU A 120 2.66 -5.13 25.86
CA GLU A 120 2.91 -5.02 27.30
C GLU A 120 2.88 -6.39 27.99
N ASP A 121 1.85 -7.21 27.70
CA ASP A 121 1.78 -8.60 28.18
C ASP A 121 2.98 -9.43 27.72
N LEU A 122 3.42 -9.22 26.48
CA LEU A 122 4.59 -9.88 25.93
C LEU A 122 5.86 -9.44 26.64
N ARG A 123 6.02 -8.13 26.89
CA ARG A 123 7.16 -7.58 27.65
C ARG A 123 7.24 -8.20 29.04
N ASN A 124 6.11 -8.30 29.73
CA ASN A 124 6.04 -8.91 31.06
C ASN A 124 6.43 -10.39 31.03
N SER A 125 5.91 -11.15 30.06
CA SER A 125 6.23 -12.57 29.89
C SER A 125 7.70 -12.79 29.54
N VAL A 126 8.27 -11.94 28.66
CA VAL A 126 9.70 -11.96 28.31
C VAL A 126 10.57 -11.63 29.52
N SER A 127 10.20 -10.61 30.30
CA SER A 127 10.94 -10.26 31.53
C SER A 127 10.95 -11.41 32.52
N SER A 128 9.77 -11.99 32.82
CA SER A 128 9.68 -13.14 33.72
C SER A 128 10.51 -14.33 33.23
N LYS A 129 10.51 -14.57 31.91
CA LYS A 129 11.32 -15.62 31.31
C LYS A 129 12.82 -15.37 31.49
N LEU A 130 13.29 -14.15 31.24
CA LEU A 130 14.70 -13.81 31.40
C LEU A 130 15.15 -13.89 32.86
N ASP A 131 14.28 -13.49 33.80
CA ASP A 131 14.53 -13.60 35.24
C ASP A 131 14.65 -15.07 35.67
N GLU A 132 13.76 -15.95 35.17
CA GLU A 132 13.84 -17.39 35.40
C GLU A 132 15.15 -17.99 34.87
N LEU A 133 15.55 -17.64 33.65
CA LEU A 133 16.79 -18.13 33.05
C LEU A 133 18.01 -17.70 33.87
N ASP A 134 18.08 -16.44 34.29
CA ASP A 134 19.19 -15.91 35.10
C ASP A 134 19.21 -16.54 36.50
N GLU A 135 18.06 -16.68 37.14
CA GLU A 135 17.92 -17.35 38.44
C GLU A 135 18.44 -18.79 38.38
N THR A 136 18.07 -19.53 37.34
CA THR A 136 18.49 -20.92 37.15
C THR A 136 19.99 -21.03 36.85
N ILE A 137 20.57 -20.11 36.06
CA ILE A 137 22.03 -20.04 35.83
C ILE A 137 22.78 -19.75 37.13
N ARG A 138 22.29 -18.80 37.95
CA ARG A 138 22.88 -18.48 39.26
C ARG A 138 22.80 -19.66 40.22
N ALA A 139 21.66 -20.33 40.29
CA ALA A 139 21.48 -21.52 41.14
C ALA A 139 22.46 -22.64 40.75
N TYR A 140 22.67 -22.85 39.45
CA TYR A 140 23.68 -23.81 38.97
C TYR A 140 25.08 -23.46 39.48
N ARG A 141 25.45 -22.17 39.41
CA ARG A 141 26.78 -21.69 39.84
C ARG A 141 27.00 -21.76 41.35
N THR A 142 25.97 -21.49 42.15
CA THR A 142 26.11 -21.36 43.61
C THR A 142 25.83 -22.66 44.36
N ALA A 143 24.85 -23.45 43.90
CA ALA A 143 24.34 -24.62 44.59
C ALA A 143 24.37 -25.90 43.73
N GLY A 144 24.88 -25.80 42.50
CA GLY A 144 25.11 -26.94 41.61
C GLY A 144 23.89 -27.40 40.80
N PRO A 145 24.04 -28.48 40.02
CA PRO A 145 23.03 -28.92 39.04
C PRO A 145 21.66 -29.26 39.65
N ALA A 146 21.63 -29.81 40.87
CA ALA A 146 20.38 -30.20 41.52
C ALA A 146 19.49 -28.99 41.88
N ALA A 147 20.11 -27.88 42.32
CA ALA A 147 19.39 -26.65 42.64
C ALA A 147 18.80 -25.99 41.38
N ALA A 148 19.58 -25.96 40.29
CA ALA A 148 19.09 -25.47 39.00
C ALA A 148 17.93 -26.33 38.46
N LEU A 149 18.04 -27.66 38.58
CA LEU A 149 16.98 -28.57 38.13
C LEU A 149 15.68 -28.38 38.93
N ALA A 150 15.76 -28.10 40.22
CA ALA A 150 14.59 -27.81 41.05
C ALA A 150 13.83 -26.57 40.55
N LEU A 151 14.53 -25.52 40.10
CA LEU A 151 13.92 -24.34 39.51
C LEU A 151 13.28 -24.62 38.15
N VAL A 152 13.97 -25.37 37.27
CA VAL A 152 13.41 -25.77 35.95
C VAL A 152 12.12 -26.58 36.13
N ASN A 153 12.08 -27.46 37.13
CA ASN A 153 10.92 -28.30 37.44
C ASN A 153 9.72 -27.54 38.01
N THR A 154 9.85 -26.24 38.31
CA THR A 154 8.68 -25.39 38.65
C THR A 154 7.78 -25.12 37.43
N ASP A 155 8.24 -25.46 36.22
CA ASP A 155 7.57 -25.19 34.94
C ASP A 155 7.29 -23.70 34.67
N ARG A 156 7.74 -22.77 35.52
CA ARG A 156 7.59 -21.32 35.32
C ARG A 156 8.12 -20.90 33.95
N GLY A 157 9.32 -21.35 33.61
CA GLY A 157 9.95 -21.07 32.32
C GLY A 157 9.17 -21.62 31.12
N LYS A 158 8.39 -22.68 31.28
CA LYS A 158 7.54 -23.24 30.22
C LYS A 158 6.27 -22.40 30.04
N VAL A 159 5.61 -22.05 31.15
CA VAL A 159 4.42 -21.18 31.16
C VAL A 159 4.74 -19.86 30.47
N ASP A 160 5.86 -19.22 30.82
CA ASP A 160 6.28 -17.96 30.21
C ASP A 160 6.55 -18.12 28.71
N MET A 161 7.22 -19.20 28.28
CA MET A 161 7.47 -19.45 26.85
C MET A 161 6.21 -19.71 26.03
N ASP A 162 5.23 -20.42 26.60
CA ASP A 162 3.96 -20.67 25.92
C ASP A 162 3.12 -19.39 25.82
N ALA A 163 3.16 -18.53 26.84
CA ALA A 163 2.57 -17.19 26.79
C ALA A 163 3.24 -16.32 25.71
N ILE A 164 4.58 -16.30 25.66
CA ILE A 164 5.36 -15.59 24.64
C ILE A 164 4.97 -16.07 23.23
N ARG A 165 4.97 -17.38 22.97
CA ARG A 165 4.58 -17.95 21.66
C ARG A 165 3.16 -17.56 21.27
N THR A 166 2.24 -17.58 22.22
CA THR A 166 0.83 -17.22 22.00
C THR A 166 0.70 -15.74 21.65
N LEU A 167 1.32 -14.85 22.41
CA LEU A 167 1.27 -13.40 22.18
C LEU A 167 1.95 -13.00 20.87
N VAL A 168 3.11 -13.59 20.56
CA VAL A 168 3.80 -13.40 19.28
C VAL A 168 2.90 -13.82 18.12
N SER A 169 2.23 -14.98 18.22
CA SER A 169 1.30 -15.45 17.21
C SER A 169 0.10 -14.51 17.04
N GLN A 170 -0.48 -14.01 18.14
CA GLN A 170 -1.59 -13.07 18.09
C GLN A 170 -1.21 -11.74 17.42
N ILE A 171 -0.05 -11.19 17.76
CA ILE A 171 0.48 -9.97 17.11
C ILE A 171 0.71 -10.25 15.62
N ARG A 172 1.39 -11.35 15.27
CA ARG A 172 1.68 -11.74 13.88
C ARG A 172 0.41 -11.90 13.04
N ASN A 173 -0.60 -12.57 13.58
CA ASN A 173 -1.85 -12.82 12.86
C ASN A 173 -2.61 -11.52 12.62
N ALA A 174 -2.72 -10.65 13.62
CA ALA A 174 -3.36 -9.35 13.46
C ALA A 174 -2.66 -8.49 12.39
N GLU A 175 -1.33 -8.45 12.38
CA GLU A 175 -0.57 -7.72 11.34
C GLU A 175 -0.71 -8.36 9.95
N THR A 176 -0.80 -9.69 9.88
CA THR A 176 -1.02 -10.42 8.62
C THR A 176 -2.40 -10.13 8.05
N ASP A 177 -3.43 -10.08 8.90
CA ASP A 177 -4.79 -9.73 8.49
C ASP A 177 -4.85 -8.31 7.94
N VAL A 178 -4.27 -7.33 8.66
CA VAL A 178 -4.16 -5.94 8.18
C VAL A 178 -3.42 -5.88 6.84
N ARG A 179 -2.29 -6.59 6.70
CA ARG A 179 -1.52 -6.66 5.45
C ARG A 179 -2.37 -7.20 4.30
N SER A 180 -3.12 -8.28 4.53
CA SER A 180 -3.95 -8.92 3.51
C SER A 180 -5.05 -8.00 3.00
N GLN A 181 -5.70 -7.26 3.91
CA GLN A 181 -6.74 -6.27 3.57
C GLN A 181 -6.14 -5.14 2.73
N ARG A 182 -4.98 -4.60 3.12
CA ARG A 182 -4.29 -3.54 2.37
C ARG A 182 -3.89 -3.99 0.98
N LEU A 183 -3.40 -5.21 0.82
CA LEU A 183 -3.06 -5.75 -0.50
C LEU A 183 -4.30 -5.90 -1.40
N ALA A 184 -5.45 -6.30 -0.83
CA ALA A 184 -6.70 -6.37 -1.57
C ALA A 184 -7.21 -4.98 -1.99
N GLU A 185 -7.09 -3.97 -1.12
CA GLU A 185 -7.39 -2.57 -1.45
C GLU A 185 -6.50 -2.03 -2.57
N MET A 186 -5.19 -2.31 -2.50
CA MET A 186 -4.24 -1.93 -3.56
C MET A 186 -4.60 -2.57 -4.91
N ASN A 187 -4.96 -3.86 -4.92
CA ASN A 187 -5.34 -4.54 -6.16
C ASN A 187 -6.59 -3.91 -6.80
N LYS A 188 -7.59 -3.54 -6.00
CA LYS A 188 -8.77 -2.79 -6.48
C LYS A 188 -8.38 -1.43 -7.05
N ALA A 189 -7.51 -0.68 -6.35
CA ALA A 189 -7.04 0.63 -6.82
C ALA A 189 -6.28 0.51 -8.16
N TYR A 190 -5.47 -0.52 -8.34
CA TYR A 190 -4.78 -0.80 -9.61
C TYR A 190 -5.75 -1.06 -10.76
N VAL A 191 -6.76 -1.92 -10.55
CA VAL A 191 -7.76 -2.22 -11.58
C VAL A 191 -8.52 -0.95 -11.98
N VAL A 192 -8.95 -0.15 -11.00
CA VAL A 192 -9.63 1.13 -11.27
C VAL A 192 -8.73 2.06 -12.07
N ALA A 193 -7.49 2.29 -11.61
CA ALA A 193 -6.54 3.18 -12.28
C ALA A 193 -6.27 2.75 -13.73
N PHE A 194 -6.06 1.46 -13.96
CA PHE A 194 -5.82 0.89 -15.29
C PHE A 194 -7.01 1.11 -16.23
N VAL A 195 -8.23 0.81 -15.78
CA VAL A 195 -9.46 1.02 -16.57
C VAL A 195 -9.68 2.50 -16.90
N THR A 196 -9.56 3.40 -15.92
CA THR A 196 -9.71 4.85 -16.18
C THR A 196 -8.64 5.38 -17.13
N THR A 197 -7.42 4.85 -17.08
CA THR A 197 -6.34 5.25 -18.00
C THR A 197 -6.67 4.84 -19.43
N ILE A 198 -7.12 3.60 -19.64
CA ILE A 198 -7.54 3.11 -20.96
C ILE A 198 -8.71 3.93 -21.50
N LEU A 199 -9.76 4.13 -20.69
CA LEU A 199 -10.94 4.89 -21.11
C LEU A 199 -10.58 6.35 -21.47
N SER A 200 -9.68 6.97 -20.72
CA SER A 200 -9.20 8.32 -21.00
C SER A 200 -8.38 8.40 -22.29
N GLY A 201 -7.51 7.41 -22.53
CA GLY A 201 -6.77 7.29 -23.78
C GLY A 201 -7.70 7.12 -24.99
N LEU A 202 -8.68 6.21 -24.89
CA LEU A 202 -9.67 5.98 -25.95
C LEU A 202 -10.51 7.23 -26.23
N LEU A 203 -10.97 7.93 -25.18
CA LEU A 203 -11.72 9.17 -25.35
C LEU A 203 -10.87 10.25 -26.03
N GLY A 204 -9.59 10.39 -25.66
CA GLY A 204 -8.66 11.31 -26.31
C GLY A 204 -8.45 11.02 -27.79
N ILE A 205 -8.34 9.74 -28.17
CA ILE A 205 -8.25 9.30 -29.58
C ILE A 205 -9.53 9.67 -30.32
N VAL A 206 -10.71 9.36 -29.77
CA VAL A 206 -12.01 9.67 -30.38
C VAL A 206 -12.16 11.17 -30.60
N LEU A 207 -11.85 12.00 -29.59
CA LEU A 207 -11.92 13.46 -29.70
C LEU A 207 -10.99 13.99 -30.80
N THR A 208 -9.76 13.46 -30.88
CA THR A 208 -8.78 13.85 -31.90
C THR A 208 -9.29 13.53 -33.31
N LEU A 209 -9.87 12.34 -33.51
CA LEU A 209 -10.44 11.94 -34.81
C LEU A 209 -11.66 12.78 -35.18
N VAL A 210 -12.54 13.09 -34.23
CA VAL A 210 -13.72 13.94 -34.46
C VAL A 210 -13.31 15.36 -34.85
N ILE A 211 -12.40 15.98 -34.08
CA ILE A 211 -11.91 17.33 -34.37
C ILE A 211 -11.20 17.37 -35.72
N GLY A 212 -10.30 16.42 -35.99
CA GLY A 212 -9.60 16.33 -37.28
C GLY A 212 -10.55 16.12 -38.47
N GLY A 213 -11.57 15.28 -38.31
CA GLY A 213 -12.61 15.06 -39.33
C GLY A 213 -13.44 16.31 -39.60
N LEU A 214 -13.83 17.05 -38.57
CA LEU A 214 -14.57 18.31 -38.70
C LEU A 214 -13.72 19.41 -39.35
N MET A 215 -12.45 19.55 -38.95
CA MET A 215 -11.52 20.50 -39.59
C MET A 215 -11.31 20.18 -41.07
N ARG A 216 -11.18 18.89 -41.43
CA ARG A 216 -11.08 18.46 -42.83
C ARG A 216 -12.34 18.81 -43.63
N ARG A 217 -13.52 18.60 -43.06
CA ARG A 217 -14.79 19.01 -43.70
C ARG A 217 -14.88 20.52 -43.90
N ALA A 218 -14.52 21.32 -42.88
CA ALA A 218 -14.55 22.77 -42.94
C ALA A 218 -13.57 23.36 -43.97
N THR A 219 -12.37 22.80 -44.06
CA THR A 219 -11.35 23.22 -45.04
C THR A 219 -11.74 22.87 -46.47
N LEU A 220 -12.34 21.69 -46.70
CA LEU A 220 -12.86 21.31 -48.02
C LEU A 220 -14.04 22.19 -48.46
N ALA A 221 -14.94 22.54 -47.54
CA ALA A 221 -16.05 23.45 -47.83
C ALA A 221 -15.55 24.83 -48.31
N ARG A 222 -14.55 25.40 -47.63
CA ARG A 222 -13.94 26.69 -48.02
C ARG A 222 -13.29 26.65 -49.41
N LYS A 223 -12.59 25.55 -49.74
CA LYS A 223 -11.99 25.39 -51.08
C LYS A 223 -13.04 25.36 -52.19
N ASN A 224 -14.18 24.71 -51.95
CA ASN A 224 -15.27 24.67 -52.93
C ASN A 224 -15.90 26.06 -53.14
N GLU A 225 -16.03 26.86 -52.08
CA GLU A 225 -16.54 28.25 -52.20
C GLU A 225 -15.56 29.14 -52.99
N GLN A 226 -14.25 29.03 -52.73
CA GLN A 226 -13.23 29.76 -53.49
C GLN A 226 -13.22 29.37 -54.97
N TRP A 227 -13.31 28.08 -55.28
CA TRP A 227 -13.37 27.61 -56.67
C TRP A 227 -14.57 28.18 -57.43
N GLN A 228 -15.73 28.30 -56.77
CA GLN A 228 -16.92 28.88 -57.38
C GLN A 228 -16.77 30.39 -57.61
N GLN A 229 -16.11 31.12 -56.71
CA GLN A 229 -15.84 32.55 -56.88
C GLN A 229 -14.85 32.81 -58.01
N GLU A 230 -13.76 32.06 -58.09
CA GLU A 230 -12.79 32.19 -59.19
C GLU A 230 -13.43 31.87 -60.55
N ALA A 231 -14.27 30.83 -60.63
CA ALA A 231 -14.99 30.49 -61.86
C ALA A 231 -15.98 31.59 -62.29
N GLN A 232 -16.66 32.25 -61.36
CA GLN A 232 -17.60 33.34 -61.67
C GLN A 232 -16.90 34.63 -62.08
N VAL A 233 -15.78 34.99 -61.44
CA VAL A 233 -14.99 36.17 -61.80
C VAL A 233 -14.32 35.97 -63.17
N GLY A 234 -13.83 34.77 -63.46
CA GLY A 234 -13.28 34.42 -64.78
C GLY A 234 -14.31 34.54 -65.90
N LEU A 235 -15.53 34.01 -65.71
CA LEU A 235 -16.60 34.11 -66.70
C LEU A 235 -17.15 35.54 -66.88
N GLY A 236 -17.11 36.36 -65.83
CA GLY A 236 -17.52 37.77 -65.90
C GLY A 236 -16.50 38.69 -66.59
N SER A 237 -15.26 38.25 -66.77
CA SER A 237 -14.19 39.03 -67.42
C SER A 237 -14.07 38.81 -68.94
N VAL A 238 -14.87 37.91 -69.51
CA VAL A 238 -14.84 37.51 -70.94
C VAL A 238 -16.06 38.06 -71.72
N VAL A 239 -16.85 38.95 -71.11
CA VAL A 239 -17.94 39.70 -71.75
C VAL A 239 -17.58 41.18 -71.76
#